data_AF-A0A0C2JRL9-F1
#
_entry.id   AF-A0A0C2JRL9-F1
#
_cell.length_a   1.000
_cell.length_b   1.000
_cell.length_c   1.000
_cell.angle_alpha   90.00
_cell.angle_beta   90.00
_cell.angle_gamma   90.00
#
_symmetry.space_group_name_H-M   'P 1'
#
loop_
_entity.id
_entity.type
_entity.pdbx_description
1 polymer ?
#
loop_
_entity_poly.entity_id
_entity_poly.type
_entity_poly.pdbx_seq_one_letter_code
_entity_poly.pdbx_strand_id
1 'polypeptide(L)'
;MVDRIAAMLNYFLRQLVGEKKKDLKVRDMDKLNFQPKELVKFICQIFVDLTNNEAFCKAVCSDTRSFTADLPDLALNVLKIIGADPILVENFQNCKERLLQYYGRSDLSEPDGDEIPDEFLDPISYTLMRDPVMLPASKVIVDRSTITKHLLR
;
A
#
# COMPACT_ATOMS: atom_id res chain seq x y z
N MET A 1 -3.12 9.52 10.45
CA MET A 1 -3.61 10.67 9.63
C MET A 1 -2.85 10.71 8.31
N VAL A 2 -1.52 10.59 8.37
CA VAL A 2 -0.62 10.44 7.22
C VAL A 2 -1.04 9.28 6.30
N ASP A 3 -1.48 8.14 6.86
CA ASP A 3 -1.91 6.95 6.10
C ASP A 3 -3.07 7.24 5.14
N ARG A 4 -4.06 8.02 5.59
CA ARG A 4 -5.22 8.40 4.77
C ARG A 4 -4.81 9.34 3.63
N ILE A 5 -3.89 10.26 3.90
CA ILE A 5 -3.40 11.21 2.89
C ILE A 5 -2.55 10.46 1.86
N ALA A 6 -1.64 9.60 2.30
CA ALA A 6 -0.81 8.78 1.42
C ALA A 6 -1.67 7.89 0.51
N ALA A 7 -2.63 7.15 1.07
CA ALA A 7 -3.53 6.30 0.30
C ALA A 7 -4.37 7.10 -0.72
N MET A 8 -4.84 8.28 -0.34
CA MET A 8 -5.57 9.18 -1.23
C MET A 8 -4.69 9.68 -2.39
N LEU A 9 -3.46 10.09 -2.10
CA LEU A 9 -2.50 10.54 -3.12
C LEU A 9 -2.11 9.41 -4.07
N ASN A 10 -1.83 8.21 -3.55
CA ASN A 10 -1.56 7.03 -4.36
C ASN A 10 -2.72 6.70 -5.30
N TYR A 11 -3.95 6.67 -4.76
CA TYR A 11 -5.15 6.40 -5.54
C TYR A 11 -5.31 7.38 -6.71
N PHE A 12 -5.24 8.69 -6.43
CA PHE A 12 -5.39 9.70 -7.48
C PHE A 12 -4.26 9.65 -8.49
N LEU A 13 -3.02 9.50 -8.05
CA LEU A 13 -1.88 9.38 -8.95
C LEU A 13 -2.06 8.17 -9.87
N ARG A 14 -2.41 7.00 -9.32
CA ARG A 14 -2.68 5.77 -10.08
C ARG A 14 -3.78 5.96 -11.13
N GLN A 15 -4.87 6.62 -10.77
CA GLN A 15 -5.97 6.91 -11.69
C GLN A 15 -5.53 7.81 -12.86
N LEU A 16 -4.62 8.76 -12.61
CA LEU A 16 -4.15 9.73 -13.60
C LEU A 16 -3.07 9.17 -14.54
N VAL A 17 -2.19 8.29 -14.04
CA VAL A 17 -1.00 7.83 -14.79
C VAL A 17 -1.14 6.40 -15.32
N GLY A 18 -1.96 5.58 -14.65
CA GLY A 18 -2.16 4.16 -14.95
C GLY A 18 -3.16 3.89 -16.08
N GLU A 19 -3.61 2.64 -16.16
CA GLU A 19 -4.47 2.15 -17.25
C GLU A 19 -5.83 2.86 -17.32
N LYS A 20 -6.38 3.21 -16.15
CA LYS A 20 -7.67 3.90 -15.99
C LYS A 20 -7.67 5.37 -16.39
N LYS A 21 -6.53 5.93 -16.82
CA LYS A 21 -6.48 7.34 -17.28
C LYS A 21 -7.38 7.63 -18.47
N LYS A 22 -7.73 6.60 -19.26
CA LYS A 22 -8.67 6.70 -20.38
C LYS A 22 -10.10 6.97 -19.89
N ASP A 23 -10.46 6.47 -18.71
CA ASP A 23 -11.79 6.64 -18.12
C ASP A 23 -12.04 8.10 -17.70
N LEU A 24 -10.96 8.85 -17.47
CA LEU A 24 -11.01 10.28 -17.15
C LEU A 24 -11.18 11.18 -18.38
N LYS A 25 -11.14 10.61 -19.59
CA LYS A 25 -11.25 11.39 -20.84
C LYS A 25 -12.71 11.64 -21.18
N VAL A 26 -13.20 12.81 -20.82
CA VAL A 26 -14.56 13.29 -21.15
C VAL A 26 -14.52 14.20 -22.37
N ARG A 27 -15.63 14.30 -23.12
CA ARG A 27 -15.75 15.12 -24.36
C ARG A 27 -15.35 16.59 -24.17
N ASP A 28 -15.67 17.19 -23.02
CA ASP A 28 -15.35 18.58 -22.69
C ASP A 28 -14.78 18.63 -21.26
N MET A 29 -13.45 18.54 -21.11
CA MET A 29 -12.81 18.64 -19.78
C MET A 29 -12.81 20.07 -19.23
N ASP A 30 -12.77 21.08 -20.12
CA ASP A 30 -12.74 22.50 -19.73
C ASP A 30 -14.05 22.96 -19.08
N LYS A 31 -15.20 22.44 -19.53
CA LYS A 31 -16.50 22.70 -18.88
C LYS A 31 -16.58 22.15 -17.46
N LEU A 32 -15.79 21.11 -17.17
CA LEU A 32 -15.68 20.51 -15.84
C LEU A 32 -14.52 21.10 -15.03
N ASN A 33 -13.81 22.09 -15.59
CA ASN A 33 -12.61 22.69 -15.01
C ASN A 33 -11.56 21.64 -14.58
N PHE A 34 -11.52 20.51 -15.29
CA PHE A 34 -10.68 19.38 -14.95
C PHE A 34 -9.36 19.42 -15.72
N GLN A 35 -8.27 19.70 -15.00
CA GLN A 35 -6.93 19.84 -15.56
C GLN A 35 -6.02 18.68 -15.12
N PRO A 36 -6.13 17.49 -15.74
CA PRO A 36 -5.41 16.29 -15.28
C PRO A 36 -3.89 16.45 -15.31
N LYS A 37 -3.35 17.22 -16.28
CA LYS A 37 -1.92 17.48 -16.38
C LYS A 37 -1.40 18.27 -15.17
N GLU A 38 -2.11 19.32 -14.78
CA GLU A 38 -1.75 20.14 -13.62
C GLU A 38 -1.94 19.35 -12.32
N LEU A 39 -2.97 18.51 -12.25
CA LEU A 39 -3.18 17.63 -11.10
C LEU A 39 -2.04 16.63 -10.90
N VAL A 40 -1.53 16.03 -11.99
CA VAL A 40 -0.35 15.15 -11.92
C VAL A 40 0.86 15.92 -11.40
N LYS A 41 1.14 17.12 -11.95
CA LYS A 41 2.26 17.95 -11.48
C LYS A 41 2.15 18.27 -9.99
N PHE A 42 0.95 18.69 -9.57
CA PHE A 42 0.68 19.05 -8.17
C PHE A 42 0.85 17.86 -7.22
N ILE A 43 0.30 16.70 -7.56
CA ILE A 43 0.46 15.49 -6.75
C ILE A 43 1.94 15.10 -6.68
N CYS A 44 2.65 15.07 -7.81
CA CYS A 44 4.08 14.75 -7.83
C CYS A 44 4.91 15.73 -7.00
N GLN A 45 4.58 17.02 -7.00
CA GLN A 45 5.22 18.01 -6.14
C GLN A 45 5.00 17.70 -4.65
N ILE A 46 3.77 17.34 -4.25
CA ILE A 46 3.49 16.92 -2.86
C ILE A 46 4.35 15.72 -2.46
N PHE A 47 4.51 14.72 -3.35
CA PHE A 47 5.40 13.60 -3.10
C PHE A 47 6.84 14.06 -2.88
N VAL A 48 7.37 14.94 -3.74
CA VAL A 48 8.72 15.50 -3.58
C VAL A 48 8.87 16.21 -2.23
N ASP A 49 7.92 17.07 -1.88
CA ASP A 49 7.99 17.90 -0.67
C ASP A 49 7.91 17.06 0.62
N LEU A 50 7.13 15.98 0.60
CA LEU A 50 6.87 15.15 1.78
C LEU A 50 7.79 13.93 1.90
N THR A 51 8.53 13.57 0.86
CA THR A 51 9.38 12.36 0.86
C THR A 51 10.57 12.44 1.82
N ASN A 52 10.92 13.61 2.33
CA ASN A 52 11.88 13.72 3.43
C ASN A 52 11.32 13.21 4.77
N ASN A 53 9.99 13.06 4.90
CA ASN A 53 9.35 12.52 6.09
C ASN A 53 9.22 10.99 6.01
N GLU A 54 9.91 10.26 6.88
CA GLU A 54 9.91 8.80 6.85
C GLU A 54 8.52 8.18 7.09
N ALA A 55 7.68 8.81 7.91
CA ALA A 55 6.33 8.32 8.17
C ALA A 55 5.46 8.41 6.91
N PHE A 56 5.69 9.45 6.08
CA PHE A 56 5.03 9.56 4.78
C PHE A 56 5.51 8.47 3.83
N CYS A 57 6.82 8.23 3.71
CA CYS A 57 7.35 7.16 2.85
C CYS A 57 6.80 5.78 3.25
N LYS A 58 6.80 5.45 4.55
CA LYS A 58 6.22 4.20 5.04
C LYS A 58 4.74 4.10 4.70
N ALA A 59 3.95 5.15 4.98
CA ALA A 59 2.53 5.18 4.70
C ALA A 59 2.21 5.02 3.20
N VAL A 60 3.01 5.63 2.32
CA VAL A 60 2.90 5.48 0.86
C VAL A 60 3.15 4.03 0.44
N CYS A 61 4.24 3.42 0.92
CA CYS A 61 4.64 2.07 0.55
C CYS A 61 3.76 0.97 1.16
N SER A 62 3.14 1.21 2.33
CA SER A 62 2.23 0.26 2.98
C SER A 62 0.82 0.23 2.38
N ASP A 63 0.47 1.15 1.47
CA ASP A 63 -0.83 1.14 0.79
C ASP A 63 -0.86 0.14 -0.37
N THR A 64 -1.12 -1.13 -0.03
CA THR A 64 -1.18 -2.25 -0.98
C THR A 64 -2.31 -2.16 -2.01
N ARG A 65 -3.23 -1.19 -1.89
CA ARG A 65 -4.38 -1.04 -2.80
C ARG A 65 -4.03 -0.26 -4.06
N SER A 66 -3.19 0.77 -3.91
CA SER A 66 -2.91 1.73 -4.98
C SER A 66 -1.42 1.87 -5.27
N PHE A 67 -0.55 1.64 -4.27
CA PHE A 67 0.89 1.69 -4.46
C PHE A 67 1.41 0.36 -4.97
N THR A 68 2.18 0.44 -6.05
CA THR A 68 2.96 -0.66 -6.62
C THR A 68 4.30 -0.09 -7.07
N ALA A 69 5.32 -0.93 -7.20
CA ALA A 69 6.67 -0.50 -7.56
C ALA A 69 6.75 0.26 -8.90
N ASP A 70 5.80 0.05 -9.82
CA ASP A 70 5.70 0.75 -11.11
C ASP A 70 5.04 2.14 -11.02
N LEU A 71 4.30 2.46 -9.96
CA LEU A 71 3.56 3.73 -9.86
C LEU A 71 4.47 4.97 -10.01
N PRO A 72 5.62 5.07 -9.33
CA PRO A 72 6.54 6.19 -9.50
C PRO A 72 7.11 6.27 -10.93
N ASP A 73 7.37 5.14 -11.58
CA ASP A 73 7.85 5.09 -12.97
C ASP A 73 6.81 5.63 -13.96
N LEU A 74 5.55 5.19 -13.80
CA LEU A 74 4.44 5.69 -14.60
C LEU A 74 4.28 7.20 -14.45
N ALA A 75 4.35 7.70 -13.21
CA ALA A 75 4.23 9.13 -12.93
C ALA A 75 5.38 9.94 -13.56
N LEU A 76 6.62 9.46 -13.44
CA LEU A 76 7.79 10.10 -14.05
C LEU A 76 7.67 10.16 -15.58
N ASN A 77 7.21 9.07 -16.22
CA ASN A 77 6.98 9.03 -17.66
C ASN A 77 5.90 10.05 -18.09
N VAL A 78 4.81 10.16 -17.33
CA VAL A 78 3.76 11.14 -17.62
C VAL A 78 4.28 12.56 -17.45
N LEU A 79 5.07 12.87 -16.40
CA LEU A 79 5.69 14.18 -16.21
C LEU A 79 6.54 14.60 -17.42
N LYS A 80 7.33 13.67 -17.97
CA LYS A 80 8.13 13.90 -19.20
C LYS A 80 7.22 14.16 -20.41
N ILE A 81 6.17 13.36 -20.60
CA ILE A 81 5.25 13.48 -21.75
C ILE A 81 4.48 14.82 -21.73
N ILE A 82 4.05 15.28 -20.55
CA ILE A 82 3.28 16.53 -20.43
C ILE A 82 4.17 17.78 -20.42
N GLY A 83 5.50 17.63 -20.51
CA GLY A 83 6.45 18.74 -20.49
C GLY A 83 6.47 19.48 -19.15
N ALA A 84 6.50 18.75 -18.03
CA ALA A 84 6.69 19.35 -16.71
C ALA A 84 8.07 20.02 -16.58
N ASP A 85 8.22 20.89 -15.57
CA ASP A 85 9.48 21.54 -15.24
C ASP A 85 10.59 20.49 -15.06
N PRO A 86 11.75 20.61 -15.75
CA PRO A 86 12.89 19.72 -15.58
C PRO A 86 13.32 19.52 -14.12
N ILE A 87 13.21 20.56 -13.29
CA ILE A 87 13.57 20.50 -11.86
C ILE A 87 12.61 19.57 -11.11
N LEU A 88 11.31 19.65 -11.40
CA LEU A 88 10.32 18.74 -10.81
C LEU A 88 10.58 17.29 -11.26
N VAL A 89 10.91 17.07 -12.54
CA VAL A 89 11.21 15.72 -13.07
C VAL A 89 12.42 15.12 -12.35
N GLU A 90 13.49 15.89 -12.17
CA GLU A 90 14.70 15.46 -11.46
C GLU A 90 14.42 15.19 -9.97
N ASN A 91 13.73 16.10 -9.29
CA ASN A 91 13.37 15.90 -7.89
C ASN A 91 12.46 14.69 -7.69
N PHE A 92 11.53 14.45 -8.62
CA PHE A 92 10.65 13.29 -8.57
C PHE A 92 11.39 11.98 -8.84
N GLN A 93 12.46 11.99 -9.66
CA GLN A 93 13.37 10.84 -9.80
C GLN A 93 14.04 10.49 -8.47
N ASN A 94 14.57 11.48 -7.74
CA ASN A 94 15.14 11.26 -6.40
C ASN A 94 14.08 10.75 -5.41
N CYS A 95 12.86 11.31 -5.47
CA CYS A 95 11.71 10.85 -4.68
C CYS A 95 11.40 9.38 -4.94
N LYS A 96 11.34 8.97 -6.21
CA LYS A 96 11.14 7.56 -6.62
C LYS A 96 12.16 6.66 -5.97
N GLU A 97 13.46 6.98 -6.09
CA GLU A 97 14.53 6.14 -5.56
C GLU A 97 14.38 5.95 -4.05
N ARG A 98 14.03 7.01 -3.32
CA ARG A 98 13.78 6.94 -1.89
C ARG A 98 12.55 6.07 -1.57
N LEU A 99 11.44 6.23 -2.27
CA LEU A 99 10.26 5.38 -2.06
C LEU A 99 10.55 3.90 -2.32
N LEU A 100 11.34 3.56 -3.34
CA LEU A 100 11.73 2.18 -3.62
C LEU A 100 12.63 1.59 -2.53
N GLN A 101 13.49 2.40 -1.90
CA GLN A 101 14.25 1.94 -0.73
C GLN A 101 13.35 1.60 0.45
N TYR A 102 12.29 2.38 0.70
CA TYR A 102 11.32 2.06 1.75
C TYR A 102 10.48 0.85 1.38
N TYR A 103 10.04 0.73 0.12
CA TYR A 103 9.24 -0.41 -0.35
C TYR A 103 10.01 -1.72 -0.22
N GLY A 104 11.27 -1.77 -0.68
CA GLY A 104 12.10 -2.97 -0.53
C GLY A 104 12.46 -3.30 0.93
N ARG A 105 12.51 -2.31 1.83
CA ARG A 105 12.67 -2.56 3.27
C ARG A 105 11.39 -3.14 3.88
N SER A 106 10.22 -2.66 3.46
CA SER A 106 8.93 -3.19 3.91
C SER A 106 8.79 -4.67 3.52
N ASP A 107 9.15 -5.01 2.29
CA ASP A 107 9.15 -6.38 1.73
C ASP A 107 10.16 -7.31 2.42
N LEU A 108 11.24 -6.76 2.99
CA LEU A 108 12.21 -7.51 3.80
C LEU A 108 11.85 -7.58 5.29
N SER A 109 10.95 -6.70 5.76
CA SER A 109 10.56 -6.58 7.18
C SER A 109 9.24 -7.24 7.51
N GLU A 110 8.38 -7.42 6.51
CA GLU A 110 7.39 -8.49 6.51
C GLU A 110 8.18 -9.72 6.04
N PRO A 111 8.60 -10.66 6.92
CA PRO A 111 8.82 -11.99 6.39
C PRO A 111 7.57 -12.31 5.59
N ASP A 112 7.72 -12.75 4.33
CA ASP A 112 6.68 -13.48 3.62
C ASP A 112 5.88 -14.22 4.68
N GLY A 113 4.58 -13.94 4.79
CA GLY A 113 3.75 -14.55 5.81
C GLY A 113 3.86 -16.05 5.63
N ASP A 114 4.83 -16.68 6.30
CA ASP A 114 4.95 -18.11 6.46
C ASP A 114 3.59 -18.43 7.05
N GLU A 115 2.74 -19.05 6.23
CA GLU A 115 1.48 -19.59 6.68
C GLU A 115 1.83 -20.39 7.92
N ILE A 116 1.39 -19.89 9.08
CA ILE A 116 1.69 -20.51 10.36
C ILE A 116 1.32 -21.98 10.17
N PRO A 117 2.27 -22.92 10.29
CA PRO A 117 1.97 -24.31 9.97
C PRO A 117 0.74 -24.74 10.75
N ASP A 118 -0.20 -25.44 10.08
CA ASP A 118 -1.53 -25.76 10.62
C ASP A 118 -1.46 -26.41 12.01
N GLU A 119 -0.36 -27.11 12.33
CA GLU A 119 -0.09 -27.72 13.63
C GLU A 119 0.04 -26.72 14.80
N PHE A 120 0.30 -25.44 14.53
CA PHE A 120 0.37 -24.36 15.53
C PHE A 120 -0.92 -23.52 15.60
N LEU A 121 -1.87 -23.75 14.70
CA LEU A 121 -3.17 -23.09 14.69
C LEU A 121 -4.18 -23.88 15.53
N ASP A 122 -4.98 -23.15 16.29
CA ASP A 122 -6.13 -23.74 16.97
C ASP A 122 -7.16 -24.19 15.90
N PRO A 123 -7.61 -25.45 15.91
CA PRO A 123 -8.47 -25.99 14.86
C PRO A 123 -9.90 -25.44 14.86
N ILE A 124 -10.29 -24.70 15.91
CA ILE A 124 -11.61 -24.08 16.04
C ILE A 124 -11.52 -22.56 15.79
N SER A 125 -10.53 -21.88 16.37
CA SER A 125 -10.41 -20.41 16.23
C SER A 125 -9.54 -19.98 15.05
N TYR A 126 -8.79 -20.89 14.43
CA TYR A 126 -7.86 -20.63 13.32
C TYR A 126 -6.86 -19.50 13.64
N THR A 127 -6.39 -19.47 14.88
CA THR A 127 -5.41 -18.51 15.39
C THR A 127 -4.28 -19.27 16.06
N LEU A 128 -3.09 -18.66 16.13
CA LEU A 128 -1.94 -19.23 16.84
C LEU A 128 -2.29 -19.63 18.28
N MET A 129 -2.09 -20.90 18.62
CA MET A 129 -2.27 -21.41 19.99
C MET A 129 -1.23 -20.77 20.93
N ARG A 130 -1.68 -20.29 22.09
CA ARG A 130 -0.82 -19.72 23.14
C ARG A 130 -0.59 -20.70 24.29
N ASP A 131 -1.61 -21.48 24.63
CA ASP A 131 -1.58 -22.51 25.66
C ASP A 131 -2.22 -23.80 25.13
N PRO A 132 -1.49 -24.55 24.26
CA PRO A 132 -2.01 -25.76 23.62
C PRO A 132 -2.25 -26.88 24.64
N VAL A 133 -3.45 -27.46 24.60
CA VAL A 133 -3.87 -28.59 25.44
C VAL A 133 -4.43 -29.73 24.60
N MET A 134 -4.09 -30.96 24.96
CA MET A 134 -4.58 -32.16 24.28
C MET A 134 -5.91 -32.62 24.88
N LEU A 135 -6.92 -32.81 24.04
CA LEU A 135 -8.21 -33.35 24.45
C LEU A 135 -8.12 -34.86 24.73
N PRO A 136 -8.69 -35.37 25.83
CA PRO A 136 -8.48 -36.75 26.25
C PRO A 136 -9.09 -37.78 25.29
N ALA A 137 -10.25 -37.46 24.69
CA ALA A 137 -11.00 -38.36 23.81
C ALA A 137 -10.50 -38.33 22.35
N SER A 138 -10.41 -37.14 21.75
CA SER A 138 -10.04 -36.99 20.33
C SER A 138 -8.52 -36.93 20.09
N LYS A 139 -7.72 -36.69 21.14
CA LYS A 139 -6.26 -36.43 21.06
C LYS A 139 -5.88 -35.20 20.22
N VAL A 140 -6.86 -34.38 19.84
CA VAL A 140 -6.64 -33.11 19.14
C VAL A 140 -6.07 -32.09 20.11
N ILE A 141 -5.10 -31.30 19.64
CA ILE A 141 -4.51 -30.18 20.38
C ILE A 141 -5.31 -28.91 20.03
N VAL A 142 -5.74 -28.19 21.05
CA VAL A 142 -6.51 -26.94 20.95
C VAL A 142 -5.98 -25.94 21.97
N ASP A 143 -6.23 -24.65 21.80
CA ASP A 143 -5.91 -23.66 22.81
C ASP A 143 -6.84 -23.79 24.03
N ARG A 144 -6.28 -23.68 25.23
CA ARG A 144 -7.05 -23.77 26.48
C ARG A 144 -8.22 -22.78 26.51
N SER A 145 -8.02 -21.56 26.00
CA SER A 145 -9.07 -20.54 26.01
C SER A 145 -10.24 -20.92 25.11
N THR A 146 -9.97 -21.62 24.01
CA THR A 146 -10.96 -22.11 23.06
C THR A 146 -11.81 -23.22 23.66
N ILE A 147 -11.19 -24.27 24.23
CA ILE A 147 -11.93 -25.39 24.83
C ILE A 147 -12.69 -24.97 26.08
N THR A 148 -12.14 -24.05 26.88
CA THR A 148 -12.81 -23.56 28.09
C THR A 148 -14.13 -22.87 27.74
N LYS A 149 -14.15 -22.05 26.68
CA LYS A 149 -15.39 -21.43 26.18
C LYS A 149 -16.39 -22.45 25.65
N HIS A 150 -15.92 -23.52 25.01
CA HIS A 150 -16.78 -24.57 24.46
C HIS A 150 -17.44 -25.41 25.57
N LEU A 151 -16.72 -25.67 26.67
CA LEU A 151 -17.21 -26.45 27.83
C LEU A 151 -18.06 -25.63 28.82
N LEU A 152 -17.99 -24.30 28.77
CA LEU A 152 -18.79 -23.38 29.59
C LEU A 152 -20.14 -23.00 28.96
N ARG A 153 -20.57 -23.73 27.92
CA ARG A 153 -21.92 -23.64 27.34
C ARG A 153 -22.82 -24.74 27.87
#